data_AF-A0A1A0L3R1-F1
#
_entry.id   AF-A0A1A0L3R1-F1
#
_cell.length_a   1.000
_cell.length_b   1.000
_cell.length_c   1.000
_cell.angle_alpha   90.00
_cell.angle_beta   90.00
_cell.angle_gamma   90.00
#
_symmetry.space_group_name_H-M   'P 1'
#
loop_
_entity.id
_entity.type
_entity.pdbx_description
1 polymer ?
#
loop_
_entity_poly.entity_id
_entity_poly.type
_entity_poly.pdbx_seq_one_letter_code
_entity_poly.pdbx_strand_id
1 'polypeptide(L)'
;MTSPWLWYVSRAAGVVTLVLLTVVALLGMFTAARLRPRLAVSAVAMGLHRTLALGLIVFLAAHIGTAAVDTYVDLGWLSTVVPFTAGYERQWVALGTLAVDIVLAVVATSLLRHRLPTRMWRAVHLLAYAMAPLAVVHGVTMSSAADPALLAVTVGCGAALAVGAVWRWAVPDAQRHRRSDIASQEWT
;
A
#
# COMPACT_ATOMS: atom_id res chain seq x y z
N MET A 1 -19.34 23.38 6.54
CA MET A 1 -18.39 24.41 7.04
C MET A 1 -17.12 24.25 6.24
N THR A 2 -16.81 25.18 5.34
CA THR A 2 -15.53 25.23 4.63
C THR A 2 -14.44 25.63 5.63
N SER A 3 -13.75 24.65 6.19
CA SER A 3 -12.66 24.88 7.13
C SER A 3 -11.33 24.59 6.43
N PRO A 4 -10.44 25.57 6.24
CA PRO A 4 -9.10 25.35 5.67
C PRO A 4 -8.34 24.23 6.39
N TRP A 5 -8.65 24.01 7.68
CA TRP A 5 -8.07 22.95 8.48
C TRP A 5 -8.39 21.54 7.96
N LEU A 6 -9.60 21.29 7.46
CA LEU A 6 -9.96 19.98 6.90
C LEU A 6 -9.11 19.65 5.67
N TRP A 7 -8.85 20.66 4.84
CA TRP A 7 -8.00 20.53 3.67
C TRP A 7 -6.55 20.21 4.05
N TYR A 8 -5.96 20.96 4.99
CA TYR A 8 -4.58 20.70 5.45
C TYR A 8 -4.46 19.33 6.14
N VAL A 9 -5.44 18.97 6.97
CA VAL A 9 -5.47 17.65 7.65
C VAL A 9 -5.61 16.53 6.63
N SER A 10 -6.48 16.67 5.63
CA SER A 10 -6.64 15.67 4.57
C SER A 10 -5.32 15.45 3.83
N ARG A 11 -4.61 16.53 3.43
CA ARG A 11 -3.32 16.40 2.75
C ARG A 11 -2.23 15.81 3.64
N ALA A 12 -2.13 16.26 4.89
CA ALA A 12 -1.16 15.70 5.84
C ALA A 12 -1.43 14.21 6.09
N ALA A 13 -2.69 13.82 6.29
CA ALA A 13 -3.08 12.43 6.47
C ALA A 13 -2.79 11.58 5.21
N GLY A 14 -3.01 12.13 4.01
CA GLY A 14 -2.66 11.48 2.75
C GLY A 14 -1.15 11.23 2.61
N VAL A 15 -0.31 12.21 2.97
CA VAL A 15 1.16 12.06 2.97
C VAL A 15 1.60 10.99 3.96
N VAL A 16 1.11 11.04 5.20
CA VAL A 16 1.45 10.04 6.22
C VAL A 16 1.00 8.64 5.77
N THR A 17 -0.19 8.53 5.19
CA THR A 17 -0.70 7.28 4.60
C THR A 17 0.26 6.74 3.55
N LEU A 18 0.72 7.56 2.60
CA LEU A 18 1.63 7.12 1.55
C LEU A 18 3.00 6.68 2.08
N VAL A 19 3.53 7.40 3.07
CA VAL A 19 4.80 7.04 3.73
C VAL A 19 4.66 5.72 4.47
N LEU A 20 3.60 5.54 5.26
CA LEU A 20 3.33 4.30 5.98
C LEU A 20 3.13 3.14 5.00
N LEU A 21 2.39 3.35 3.91
CA LEU A 21 2.22 2.36 2.85
C LEU A 21 3.57 1.92 2.29
N THR A 22 4.44 2.88 1.99
CA THR A 22 5.78 2.63 1.45
C THR A 22 6.60 1.77 2.40
N VAL A 23 6.66 2.14 3.68
CA VAL A 23 7.42 1.37 4.68
C VAL A 23 6.83 -0.03 4.87
N VAL A 24 5.51 -0.16 5.00
CA VAL A 24 4.81 -1.45 5.17
C VAL A 24 5.07 -2.36 3.96
N ALA A 25 5.01 -1.82 2.74
CA ALA A 25 5.27 -2.56 1.51
C ALA A 25 6.73 -3.04 1.44
N LEU A 26 7.70 -2.17 1.75
CA LEU A 26 9.12 -2.54 1.76
C LEU A 26 9.42 -3.61 2.81
N LEU A 27 8.83 -3.52 4.02
CA LEU A 27 8.92 -4.58 5.03
C LEU A 27 8.31 -5.90 4.54
N GLY A 28 7.17 -5.83 3.82
CA GLY A 28 6.54 -6.99 3.20
C GLY A 28 7.43 -7.64 2.15
N MET A 29 8.06 -6.85 1.28
CA MET A 29 9.01 -7.32 0.28
C MET A 29 10.24 -7.95 0.94
N PHE A 30 10.78 -7.33 1.99
CA PHE A 30 11.93 -7.82 2.74
C PHE A 30 11.63 -9.16 3.42
N THR A 31 10.51 -9.28 4.13
CA THR A 31 10.10 -10.53 4.79
C THR A 31 9.74 -11.63 3.79
N ALA A 32 9.25 -11.27 2.61
CA ALA A 32 8.97 -12.20 1.51
C ALA A 32 10.24 -12.61 0.72
N ALA A 33 11.31 -11.83 0.77
CA ALA A 33 12.61 -12.20 0.23
C ALA A 33 13.20 -13.27 1.16
N ARG A 34 13.23 -14.53 0.73
CA ARG A 34 13.73 -15.69 1.50
C ARG A 34 15.25 -15.68 1.69
N LEU A 35 15.87 -14.50 1.70
CA LEU A 35 17.22 -14.25 2.23
C LEU A 35 17.20 -14.78 3.66
N ARG A 36 18.12 -15.63 4.11
CA ARG A 36 18.06 -16.26 5.45
C ARG A 36 18.27 -15.21 6.56
N PRO A 37 17.23 -14.53 7.10
CA PRO A 37 17.45 -13.55 8.14
C PRO A 37 17.52 -14.33 9.45
N ARG A 38 18.14 -13.78 10.48
CA ARG A 38 17.97 -14.36 11.83
C ARG A 38 16.46 -14.33 12.16
N LEU A 39 15.91 -15.40 12.73
CA LEU A 39 14.48 -15.51 13.07
C LEU A 39 13.97 -14.28 13.85
N ALA A 40 14.80 -13.73 14.74
CA ALA A 40 14.51 -12.51 15.49
C ALA A 40 14.26 -11.29 14.58
N VAL A 41 15.05 -11.12 13.51
CA VAL A 41 14.89 -10.00 12.55
C VAL A 41 13.57 -10.14 11.79
N SER A 42 13.24 -11.35 11.33
CA SER A 42 11.95 -11.60 10.66
C SER A 42 10.76 -11.36 11.59
N ALA A 43 10.87 -11.75 12.87
CA ALA A 43 9.80 -11.53 13.85
C ALA A 43 9.58 -10.03 14.12
N VAL A 44 10.66 -9.26 14.30
CA VAL A 44 10.58 -7.80 14.47
C VAL A 44 9.99 -7.13 13.23
N ALA A 45 10.45 -7.51 12.04
CA ALA A 45 9.92 -6.96 10.79
C ALA A 45 8.42 -7.24 10.61
N MET A 46 7.95 -8.45 10.96
CA MET A 46 6.53 -8.79 10.93
C MET A 46 5.72 -8.03 11.98
N GLY A 47 6.26 -7.84 13.19
CA GLY A 47 5.65 -7.01 14.22
C GLY A 47 5.49 -5.56 13.76
N LEU A 48 6.55 -4.99 13.20
CA LEU A 48 6.55 -3.63 12.67
C LEU A 48 5.61 -3.47 11.47
N HIS A 49 5.59 -4.44 10.55
CA HIS A 49 4.65 -4.46 9.43
C HIS A 49 3.20 -4.39 9.92
N ARG A 50 2.83 -5.19 10.93
CA ARG A 50 1.46 -5.19 11.48
C ARG A 50 1.13 -3.86 12.16
N THR A 51 2.02 -3.33 12.99
CA THR A 51 1.78 -2.07 13.73
C THR A 51 1.66 -0.89 12.77
N LEU A 52 2.55 -0.78 11.79
CA LEU A 52 2.51 0.29 10.79
C LEU A 52 1.32 0.13 9.83
N ALA A 53 0.91 -1.11 9.50
CA ALA A 53 -0.30 -1.34 8.71
C ALA A 53 -1.58 -0.89 9.44
N LEU A 54 -1.65 -1.02 10.77
CA LEU A 54 -2.75 -0.45 11.55
C LEU A 54 -2.73 1.08 11.51
N GLY A 55 -1.55 1.69 11.67
CA GLY A 55 -1.39 3.14 11.52
C GLY A 55 -1.81 3.63 10.14
N LEU A 56 -1.43 2.90 9.08
CA LEU A 56 -1.82 3.18 7.70
C LEU A 56 -3.35 3.25 7.56
N ILE A 57 -4.07 2.28 8.12
CA ILE A 57 -5.55 2.24 8.05
C ILE A 57 -6.16 3.46 8.77
N VAL A 58 -5.62 3.83 9.94
CA VAL A 58 -6.11 4.99 10.71
C VAL A 58 -5.91 6.29 9.93
N PHE A 59 -4.71 6.53 9.39
CA PHE A 59 -4.43 7.73 8.61
C PHE A 59 -5.18 7.75 7.27
N LEU A 60 -5.38 6.59 6.64
CA LEU A 60 -6.20 6.47 5.43
C LEU A 60 -7.66 6.83 5.71
N ALA A 61 -8.23 6.33 6.81
CA ALA A 61 -9.58 6.68 7.22
C ALA A 61 -9.71 8.18 7.53
N ALA A 62 -8.70 8.78 8.17
CA ALA A 62 -8.67 10.23 8.39
C ALA A 62 -8.59 11.02 7.08
N HIS A 63 -7.75 10.59 6.13
CA HIS A 63 -7.63 11.21 4.81
C HIS A 63 -8.96 11.17 4.03
N ILE A 64 -9.58 10.00 3.92
CA ILE A 64 -10.86 9.83 3.21
C ILE A 64 -11.98 10.56 3.94
N GLY A 65 -12.07 10.42 5.26
CA GLY A 65 -13.13 11.02 6.06
C GLY A 65 -13.09 12.55 6.02
N THR A 66 -11.90 13.14 6.11
CA THR A 66 -11.76 14.61 5.98
C THR A 66 -12.01 15.07 4.55
N ALA A 67 -11.57 14.33 3.53
CA ALA A 67 -11.87 14.65 2.13
C ALA A 67 -13.38 14.56 1.81
N ALA A 68 -14.09 13.56 2.34
CA ALA A 68 -15.52 13.36 2.08
C ALA A 68 -16.42 14.37 2.83
N VAL A 69 -15.96 14.86 3.98
CA VAL A 69 -16.65 15.92 4.74
C VAL A 69 -16.35 17.31 4.18
N ASP A 70 -15.23 17.48 3.47
CA ASP A 70 -14.87 18.75 2.90
C ASP A 70 -15.85 19.14 1.77
N THR A 71 -16.55 20.25 1.98
CA THR A 71 -17.51 20.80 1.01
C THR A 71 -16.82 21.60 -0.10
N TYR A 72 -15.48 21.71 -0.09
CA TYR A 72 -14.75 22.33 -1.20
C TYR A 72 -14.84 21.54 -2.50
N VAL A 73 -15.11 20.23 -2.42
CA VAL A 73 -15.14 19.34 -3.58
C VAL A 73 -16.32 18.38 -3.49
N ASP A 74 -17.20 18.38 -4.49
CA ASP A 74 -18.30 17.41 -4.61
C ASP A 74 -17.79 16.01 -4.99
N LEU A 75 -17.22 15.32 -4.00
CA LEU A 75 -16.79 13.92 -4.10
C LEU A 75 -18.01 12.99 -3.97
N GLY A 76 -18.88 13.26 -2.99
CA GLY A 76 -19.99 12.40 -2.61
C GLY A 76 -19.50 11.12 -1.89
N TRP A 77 -20.18 10.71 -0.82
CA TRP A 77 -19.76 9.54 -0.02
C TRP A 77 -19.63 8.25 -0.84
N LEU A 78 -20.43 8.10 -1.90
CA LEU A 78 -20.39 6.94 -2.78
C LEU A 78 -19.04 6.79 -3.48
N SER A 79 -18.34 7.89 -3.81
CA SER A 79 -17.06 7.82 -4.51
C SER A 79 -15.92 7.26 -3.66
N THR A 80 -16.12 7.14 -2.35
CA THR A 80 -15.11 6.56 -1.43
C THR A 80 -15.01 5.04 -1.55
N VAL A 81 -16.02 4.38 -2.14
CA VAL A 81 -16.10 2.91 -2.29
C VAL A 81 -16.45 2.49 -3.73
N VAL A 82 -17.10 3.35 -4.51
CA VAL A 82 -17.43 3.06 -5.91
C VAL A 82 -16.56 3.93 -6.81
N PRO A 83 -15.64 3.34 -7.60
CA PRO A 83 -14.78 4.11 -8.47
C PRO A 83 -15.59 4.79 -9.57
N PHE A 84 -15.09 5.92 -10.06
CA PHE A 84 -15.66 6.72 -11.16
C PHE A 84 -17.00 7.41 -10.90
N THR A 85 -17.48 7.47 -9.65
CA THR A 85 -18.73 8.20 -9.32
C THR A 85 -18.51 9.64 -8.87
N ALA A 86 -17.25 10.08 -8.69
CA ALA A 86 -16.94 11.44 -8.26
C ALA A 86 -17.30 12.50 -9.33
N GLY A 87 -17.80 13.65 -8.88
CA GLY A 87 -18.06 14.82 -9.72
C GLY A 87 -16.79 15.61 -10.07
N TYR A 88 -15.78 15.52 -9.22
CA TYR A 88 -14.48 16.19 -9.35
C TYR A 88 -13.37 15.21 -9.69
N GLU A 89 -12.49 15.58 -10.64
CA GLU A 89 -11.28 14.83 -11.04
C GLU A 89 -11.50 13.30 -11.10
N ARG A 90 -12.63 12.91 -11.71
CA ARG A 90 -13.24 11.59 -11.60
C ARG A 90 -12.26 10.44 -11.80
N GLN A 91 -11.38 10.57 -12.80
CA GLN A 91 -10.41 9.55 -13.18
C GLN A 91 -9.37 9.33 -12.08
N TRP A 92 -8.86 10.41 -11.48
CA TRP A 92 -7.81 10.37 -10.47
C TRP A 92 -8.35 10.01 -9.09
N VAL A 93 -9.55 10.46 -8.76
CA VAL A 93 -10.26 10.02 -7.55
C VAL A 93 -10.54 8.51 -7.63
N ALA A 94 -10.95 7.99 -8.78
CA ALA A 94 -11.21 6.56 -8.96
C ALA A 94 -9.97 5.68 -8.70
N LEU A 95 -8.74 6.16 -8.98
CA LEU A 95 -7.52 5.43 -8.63
C LEU A 95 -7.34 5.32 -7.11
N GLY A 96 -7.64 6.40 -6.39
CA GLY A 96 -7.67 6.41 -4.92
C GLY A 96 -8.71 5.43 -4.39
N THR A 97 -9.93 5.47 -4.91
CA THR A 97 -11.00 4.53 -4.55
C THR A 97 -10.61 3.08 -4.79
N LEU A 98 -10.05 2.76 -5.96
CA LEU A 98 -9.60 1.40 -6.28
C LEU A 98 -8.48 0.93 -5.33
N ALA A 99 -7.56 1.82 -4.94
CA ALA A 99 -6.55 1.51 -3.94
C ALA A 99 -7.18 1.22 -2.56
N VAL A 100 -8.20 1.99 -2.16
CA VAL A 100 -8.98 1.77 -0.93
C VAL A 100 -9.68 0.41 -0.94
N ASP A 101 -10.31 0.05 -2.06
CA ASP A 101 -10.97 -1.26 -2.21
C ASP A 101 -9.98 -2.42 -2.05
N ILE A 102 -8.77 -2.27 -2.60
CA ILE A 102 -7.70 -3.25 -2.41
C ILE A 102 -7.25 -3.30 -0.96
N VAL A 103 -7.04 -2.16 -0.28
CA VAL A 103 -6.72 -2.14 1.16
C VAL A 103 -7.80 -2.88 1.94
N LEU A 104 -9.07 -2.60 1.68
CA LEU A 104 -10.20 -3.21 2.38
C LEU A 104 -10.21 -4.73 2.19
N ALA A 105 -10.02 -5.21 0.96
CA ALA A 105 -9.92 -6.64 0.66
C ALA A 105 -8.72 -7.29 1.37
N VAL A 106 -7.55 -6.64 1.36
CA VAL A 106 -6.33 -7.12 2.04
C VAL A 106 -6.53 -7.19 3.55
N VAL A 107 -7.14 -6.17 4.16
CA VAL A 107 -7.41 -6.13 5.60
C VAL A 107 -8.42 -7.21 5.99
N ALA A 108 -9.56 -7.28 5.29
CA ALA A 108 -10.59 -8.27 5.55
C ALA A 108 -10.04 -9.70 5.45
N THR A 109 -9.33 -10.01 4.37
CA THR A 109 -8.72 -11.35 4.21
C THR A 109 -7.61 -11.63 5.22
N SER A 110 -6.86 -10.62 5.66
CA SER A 110 -5.81 -10.78 6.66
C SER A 110 -6.36 -11.00 8.08
N LEU A 111 -7.49 -10.38 8.42
CA LEU A 111 -8.22 -10.66 9.67
C LEU A 111 -8.80 -12.09 9.66
N LEU A 112 -9.35 -12.51 8.52
CA LEU A 112 -9.90 -13.85 8.32
C LEU A 112 -8.84 -14.91 7.97
N ARG A 113 -7.54 -14.60 8.02
CA ARG A 113 -6.47 -15.52 7.58
C ARG A 113 -6.50 -16.90 8.24
N HIS A 114 -7.06 -17.00 9.44
CA HIS A 114 -7.19 -18.26 10.19
C HIS A 114 -8.36 -19.14 9.71
N ARG A 115 -9.28 -18.58 8.93
CA ARG A 115 -10.43 -19.27 8.31
C ARG A 115 -10.26 -19.50 6.81
N LEU A 116 -9.29 -18.84 6.18
CA LEU A 116 -9.10 -18.88 4.73
C LEU A 116 -7.92 -19.79 4.34
N PRO A 117 -7.99 -20.48 3.18
CA PRO A 117 -6.84 -21.16 2.63
C PRO A 117 -5.69 -20.17 2.40
N THR A 118 -4.46 -20.57 2.78
CA THR A 118 -3.25 -19.74 2.62
C THR A 118 -3.06 -19.23 1.19
N ARG A 119 -3.46 -20.03 0.18
CA ARG A 119 -3.40 -19.64 -1.23
C ARG A 119 -4.30 -18.45 -1.56
N MET A 120 -5.51 -18.44 -1.03
CA MET A 120 -6.48 -17.37 -1.27
C MET A 120 -6.06 -16.08 -0.57
N TRP A 121 -5.69 -16.16 0.71
CA TRP A 121 -5.14 -15.02 1.43
C TRP A 121 -3.94 -14.43 0.69
N ARG A 122 -3.01 -15.28 0.23
CA ARG A 122 -1.82 -14.82 -0.50
C ARG A 122 -2.17 -14.18 -1.84
N ALA A 123 -3.14 -14.72 -2.58
CA ALA A 123 -3.59 -14.15 -3.85
C ALA A 123 -4.14 -12.74 -3.67
N VAL A 124 -4.99 -12.52 -2.65
CA VAL A 124 -5.53 -11.19 -2.33
C VAL A 124 -4.44 -10.27 -1.80
N HIS A 125 -3.55 -10.76 -0.93
CA HIS A 125 -2.46 -9.95 -0.38
C HIS A 125 -1.48 -9.48 -1.47
N LEU A 126 -1.31 -10.24 -2.56
CA LEU A 126 -0.50 -9.82 -3.71
C LEU A 126 -1.09 -8.60 -4.44
N LEU A 127 -2.39 -8.33 -4.33
CA LEU A 127 -2.99 -7.11 -4.89
C LEU A 127 -2.40 -5.84 -4.27
N ALA A 128 -1.78 -5.92 -3.08
CA ALA A 128 -1.06 -4.79 -2.49
C ALA A 128 0.07 -4.25 -3.39
N TYR A 129 0.66 -5.09 -4.27
CA TYR A 129 1.63 -4.64 -5.27
C TYR A 129 1.00 -3.77 -6.36
N ALA A 130 -0.28 -4.00 -6.72
CA ALA A 130 -1.02 -3.18 -7.67
C ALA A 130 -1.59 -1.91 -7.00
N MET A 131 -1.95 -1.99 -5.72
CA MET A 131 -2.40 -0.86 -4.92
C MET A 131 -1.35 0.25 -4.79
N ALA A 132 -0.07 -0.12 -4.65
CA ALA A 132 1.02 0.83 -4.47
C ALA A 132 1.16 1.84 -5.65
N PRO A 133 1.24 1.42 -6.93
CA PRO A 133 1.28 2.36 -8.05
C PRO A 133 -0.03 3.15 -8.18
N LEU A 134 -1.21 2.58 -7.88
CA LEU A 134 -2.47 3.33 -7.89
C LEU A 134 -2.43 4.51 -6.90
N ALA A 135 -1.97 4.27 -5.68
CA ALA A 135 -1.84 5.31 -4.65
C ALA A 135 -0.82 6.39 -5.04
N VAL A 136 0.30 6.00 -5.67
CA VAL A 136 1.32 6.96 -6.15
C VAL A 136 0.77 7.81 -7.29
N VAL A 137 0.12 7.22 -8.29
CA VAL A 137 -0.46 7.97 -9.42
C VAL A 137 -1.56 8.90 -8.94
N HIS A 138 -2.43 8.44 -8.03
CA HIS A 138 -3.41 9.30 -7.35
C HIS A 138 -2.72 10.48 -6.66
N GLY A 139 -1.69 10.24 -5.84
CA GLY A 139 -0.97 11.31 -5.15
C GLY A 139 -0.31 12.32 -6.11
N VAL A 140 0.30 11.85 -7.20
CA VAL A 140 0.99 12.72 -8.18
C VAL A 140 -0.03 13.58 -8.92
N THR A 141 -1.14 12.98 -9.35
CA THR A 141 -2.17 13.68 -10.14
C THR A 141 -3.02 14.63 -9.29
N MET A 142 -3.15 14.37 -7.99
CA MET A 142 -3.78 15.26 -7.02
C MET A 142 -2.79 16.28 -6.39
N SER A 143 -1.51 16.23 -6.78
CA SER A 143 -0.53 17.27 -6.42
C SER A 143 -0.71 18.49 -7.31
N SER A 144 -0.66 19.69 -6.74
CA SER A 144 -0.71 20.93 -7.51
C SER A 144 0.67 21.58 -7.59
N ALA A 145 0.88 22.48 -8.55
CA ALA A 145 2.13 23.26 -8.66
C ALA A 145 2.41 24.13 -7.41
N ALA A 146 1.37 24.43 -6.61
CA ALA A 146 1.50 25.18 -5.36
C ALA A 146 2.02 24.31 -4.19
N ASP A 147 2.09 22.99 -4.34
CA ASP A 147 2.47 22.05 -3.28
C ASP A 147 3.69 21.17 -3.67
N PRO A 148 4.86 21.77 -3.96
CA PRO A 148 6.02 21.02 -4.46
C PRO A 148 6.53 19.97 -3.47
N ALA A 149 6.37 20.20 -2.16
CA ALA A 149 6.74 19.23 -1.13
C ALA A 149 5.88 17.95 -1.20
N LEU A 150 4.58 18.07 -1.47
CA LEU A 150 3.67 16.92 -1.59
C LEU A 150 4.05 16.07 -2.81
N LEU A 151 4.32 16.74 -3.93
CA LEU A 151 4.80 16.06 -5.14
C LEU A 151 6.13 15.35 -4.89
N ALA A 152 7.10 16.03 -4.25
CA ALA A 152 8.41 15.46 -3.96
C ALA A 152 8.32 14.21 -3.07
N VAL A 153 7.51 14.24 -2.01
CA VAL A 153 7.29 13.07 -1.14
C VAL A 153 6.62 11.94 -1.92
N THR A 154 5.64 12.27 -2.77
CA THR A 154 4.93 11.25 -3.55
C THR A 154 5.84 10.55 -4.55
N VAL A 155 6.63 11.32 -5.30
CA VAL A 155 7.63 10.79 -6.24
C VAL A 155 8.70 9.99 -5.50
N GLY A 156 9.18 10.48 -4.35
CA GLY A 156 10.14 9.77 -3.51
C GLY A 156 9.63 8.41 -3.02
N CYS A 157 8.38 8.36 -2.55
CA CYS A 157 7.71 7.11 -2.16
C CYS A 157 7.56 6.15 -3.35
N GLY A 158 7.14 6.67 -4.51
CA GLY A 158 7.02 5.88 -5.74
C GLY A 158 8.36 5.29 -6.19
N ALA A 159 9.43 6.08 -6.14
CA ALA A 159 10.78 5.62 -6.45
C ALA A 159 11.26 4.54 -5.47
N ALA A 160 11.04 4.74 -4.16
CA ALA A 160 11.39 3.74 -3.14
C ALA A 160 10.66 2.41 -3.37
N LEU A 161 9.36 2.46 -3.68
CA LEU A 161 8.55 1.28 -4.01
C LEU A 161 9.05 0.59 -5.28
N ALA A 162 9.37 1.34 -6.33
CA ALA A 162 9.91 0.80 -7.57
C ALA A 162 11.27 0.12 -7.34
N VAL A 163 12.18 0.76 -6.61
CA VAL A 163 13.49 0.19 -6.23
C VAL A 163 13.29 -1.08 -5.42
N GLY A 164 12.41 -1.07 -4.42
CA GLY A 164 12.08 -2.25 -3.62
C GLY A 164 11.51 -3.40 -4.45
N ALA A 165 10.63 -3.10 -5.40
CA ALA A 165 10.05 -4.09 -6.31
C ALA A 165 11.12 -4.69 -7.24
N VAL A 166 11.95 -3.86 -7.87
CA VAL A 166 13.08 -4.32 -8.71
C VAL A 166 14.03 -5.18 -7.92
N TRP A 167 14.43 -4.74 -6.72
CA TRP A 167 15.26 -5.53 -5.82
C TRP A 167 14.62 -6.89 -5.51
N ARG A 168 13.33 -6.92 -5.17
CA ARG A 168 12.61 -8.15 -4.84
C ARG A 168 12.54 -9.12 -6.02
N TRP A 169 12.44 -8.61 -7.25
CA TRP A 169 12.45 -9.42 -8.47
C TRP A 169 13.86 -9.94 -8.80
N ALA A 170 14.89 -9.14 -8.52
CA ALA A 170 16.28 -9.48 -8.78
C ALA A 170 16.86 -10.50 -7.78
N VAL A 171 16.40 -10.52 -6.52
CA VAL A 171 16.87 -11.49 -5.52
C VAL A 171 16.39 -12.90 -5.88
N PRO A 172 17.30 -13.84 -6.26
CA PRO A 172 16.90 -15.18 -6.64
C PRO A 172 16.32 -15.95 -5.46
N ASP A 173 15.32 -16.79 -5.72
CA ASP A 173 14.84 -17.75 -4.73
C ASP A 173 15.98 -18.74 -4.40
N ALA A 174 16.70 -18.51 -3.29
CA ALA A 174 17.76 -19.40 -2.81
C ALA A 174 17.26 -20.85 -2.61
N GLN A 175 15.95 -21.06 -2.51
CA GLN A 175 15.32 -22.38 -2.45
C GLN A 175 15.16 -23.06 -3.82
N ARG A 176 15.10 -22.31 -4.93
CA ARG A 176 14.99 -22.88 -6.28
C ARG A 176 16.30 -23.57 -6.68
N HIS A 177 17.44 -22.95 -6.37
CA HIS A 177 18.77 -23.56 -6.54
C HIS A 177 18.93 -24.80 -5.65
N ARG A 178 18.52 -24.74 -4.37
CA ARG A 178 18.62 -25.91 -3.49
C ARG A 178 17.71 -27.07 -3.90
N ARG A 179 16.53 -26.80 -4.48
CA ARG A 179 15.66 -27.84 -5.02
C ARG A 179 16.25 -28.49 -6.26
N SER A 180 16.90 -27.72 -7.14
CA SER A 180 17.66 -28.30 -8.25
C SER A 180 18.86 -29.09 -7.73
N ASP A 181 19.58 -28.60 -6.72
CA ASP A 181 20.73 -29.31 -6.14
C ASP A 181 20.34 -30.64 -5.50
N ILE A 182 19.22 -30.67 -4.74
CA ILE A 182 18.68 -31.90 -4.14
C ILE A 182 18.16 -32.84 -5.25
N ALA A 183 17.49 -32.31 -6.27
CA ALA A 183 17.01 -33.11 -7.40
C ALA A 183 18.15 -33.66 -8.27
N SER A 184 19.32 -33.00 -8.29
CA SER A 184 20.52 -33.45 -8.97
C SER A 184 21.42 -34.33 -8.10
N GLN A 185 21.12 -34.54 -6.82
CA GLN A 185 21.81 -35.56 -6.05
C GLN A 185 21.29 -36.92 -6.49
N GLU A 186 22.14 -37.69 -7.17
CA GLU A 186 21.87 -39.10 -7.44
C GLU A 186 21.79 -39.83 -6.10
N TRP A 187 20.72 -40.60 -5.91
CA TRP A 187 20.45 -41.34 -4.68
C TRP A 187 21.41 -42.52 -4.61
N THR A 188 22.61 -42.31 -4.05
CA THR A 188 23.58 -43.38 -3.74
C THR A 188 23.33 -43.98 -2.37
#